data_AF-A0A8T4XFC4-F1
#
_entry.id   AF-A0A8T4XFC4-F1
#
_cell.length_a   1.000
_cell.length_b   1.000
_cell.length_c   1.000
_cell.angle_alpha   90.00
_cell.angle_beta   90.00
_cell.angle_gamma   90.00
#
_symmetry.space_group_name_H-M   'P 1'
#
loop_
_entity.id
_entity.type
_entity.pdbx_description
1 polymer ?
#
loop_
_entity_poly.entity_id
_entity_poly.type
_entity_poly.pdbx_seq_one_letter_code
_entity_poly.pdbx_strand_id
1 'polypeptide(L)'
;MASYEEYEYLLGRSRRFYETASMQIDKGFFDLAAFSLEQSLQLYLKAMLLKLGLEYPRTHSIRRLMELLYEVKEREEIKALLSTFSVEIGALEDAYITSRYIARAYSPEEIMRLKRVVEELMNVIGKIVGQ
;
A
#
# COMPACT_ATOMS: atom_id res chain seq x y z
N MET A 1 -7.23 -13.37 -19.70
CA MET A 1 -5.78 -13.51 -19.96
C MET A 1 -5.03 -12.24 -19.58
N ALA A 2 -5.31 -11.09 -20.21
CA ALA A 2 -4.66 -9.81 -19.88
C ALA A 2 -4.74 -9.40 -18.39
N SER A 3 -5.92 -9.55 -17.76
CA SER A 3 -6.12 -9.20 -16.33
C SER A 3 -5.31 -10.06 -15.36
N TYR A 4 -5.03 -11.33 -15.69
CA TYR A 4 -4.23 -12.23 -14.84
C TYR A 4 -2.73 -11.92 -14.94
N GLU A 5 -2.24 -11.66 -16.15
CA GLU A 5 -0.85 -11.22 -16.37
C GLU A 5 -0.58 -9.87 -15.69
N GLU A 6 -1.52 -8.93 -15.79
CA GLU A 6 -1.44 -7.64 -15.11
C GLU A 6 -1.46 -7.80 -13.58
N TYR A 7 -2.33 -8.67 -13.06
CA TYR A 7 -2.36 -9.02 -11.64
C TYR A 7 -1.00 -9.53 -11.14
N GLU A 8 -0.41 -10.53 -11.80
CA GLU A 8 0.89 -11.10 -11.44
C GLU A 8 2.01 -10.07 -11.55
N TYR A 9 1.96 -9.22 -12.58
CA TYR A 9 2.90 -8.14 -12.77
C TYR A 9 2.85 -7.11 -11.62
N LEU A 10 1.66 -6.65 -11.24
CA LEU A 10 1.46 -5.71 -10.13
C LEU A 10 1.92 -6.34 -8.81
N LEU A 11 1.57 -7.59 -8.55
CA LEU A 11 1.96 -8.29 -7.33
C LEU A 11 3.49 -8.47 -7.25
N GLY A 12 4.12 -8.86 -8.35
CA GLY A 12 5.58 -8.97 -8.45
C GLY A 12 6.28 -7.62 -8.25
N ARG A 13 5.74 -6.52 -8.79
CA ARG A 13 6.26 -5.16 -8.55
C ARG A 13 6.07 -4.72 -7.11
N SER A 14 4.92 -4.97 -6.51
CA SER A 14 4.64 -4.66 -5.11
C SER A 14 5.69 -5.29 -4.19
N ARG A 15 6.02 -6.58 -4.40
CA ARG A 15 7.07 -7.28 -3.63
C ARG A 15 8.45 -6.63 -3.79
N ARG A 16 8.86 -6.29 -5.02
CA ARG A 16 10.14 -5.60 -5.26
C ARG A 16 10.22 -4.24 -4.59
N PHE A 17 9.14 -3.46 -4.59
CA PHE A 17 9.09 -2.19 -3.86
C PHE A 17 9.21 -2.39 -2.35
N TYR A 18 8.59 -3.44 -1.81
CA TYR A 18 8.70 -3.78 -0.39
C TYR A 18 10.13 -4.19 0.00
N GLU A 19 10.78 -5.04 -0.80
CA GLU A 19 12.19 -5.41 -0.64
C GLU A 19 13.09 -4.16 -0.70
N THR A 20 12.81 -3.26 -1.64
CA THR A 20 13.53 -2.00 -1.81
C THR A 20 13.38 -1.11 -0.58
N ALA A 21 12.16 -0.99 -0.04
CA ALA A 21 11.90 -0.25 1.19
C ALA A 21 12.72 -0.81 2.37
N SER A 22 12.79 -2.14 2.49
CA SER A 22 13.57 -2.79 3.55
C SER A 22 15.07 -2.46 3.43
N MET A 23 15.64 -2.55 2.22
CA MET A 23 17.03 -2.17 1.98
C MET A 23 17.31 -0.67 2.23
N GLN A 24 16.33 0.19 1.98
CA GLN A 24 16.43 1.63 2.24
C GLN A 24 16.40 1.93 3.74
N ILE A 25 15.56 1.23 4.51
CA ILE A 25 15.52 1.32 5.98
C ILE A 25 16.87 0.92 6.57
N ASP A 26 17.44 -0.21 6.13
CA ASP A 26 18.75 -0.69 6.60
C ASP A 26 19.87 0.32 6.35
N LYS A 27 19.75 1.13 5.29
CA LYS A 27 20.69 2.19 4.92
C LYS A 27 20.39 3.56 5.55
N GLY A 28 19.29 3.70 6.29
CA GLY A 28 18.86 4.98 6.87
C GLY A 28 18.16 5.93 5.89
N PHE A 29 17.79 5.48 4.69
CA PHE A 29 17.12 6.29 3.67
C PHE A 29 15.60 6.26 3.88
N PHE A 30 15.14 6.85 5.00
CA PHE A 30 13.77 6.65 5.48
C PHE A 30 12.70 7.35 4.64
N ASP A 31 13.00 8.50 4.04
CA ASP A 31 12.12 9.19 3.10
C ASP A 31 11.87 8.35 1.84
N LEU A 32 12.94 7.77 1.27
CA LEU A 32 12.85 6.87 0.13
C LEU A 32 12.16 5.55 0.50
N ALA A 33 12.39 5.05 1.71
CA ALA A 33 11.70 3.88 2.22
C ALA A 33 10.19 4.13 2.33
N ALA A 34 9.76 5.29 2.83
CA ALA A 34 8.34 5.64 2.93
C ALA A 34 7.68 5.67 1.55
N PHE A 35 8.36 6.24 0.55
CA PHE A 35 7.91 6.21 -0.83
C PHE A 35 7.79 4.78 -1.38
N SER A 36 8.79 3.93 -1.16
CA SER A 36 8.75 2.54 -1.63
C SER A 36 7.67 1.71 -0.93
N LEU A 37 7.40 1.97 0.35
CA LEU A 37 6.30 1.36 1.10
C LEU A 37 4.93 1.76 0.51
N GLU A 38 4.73 3.05 0.21
CA GLU A 38 3.51 3.54 -0.45
C GLU A 38 3.31 2.85 -1.80
N GLN A 39 4.34 2.83 -2.65
CA GLN A 39 4.27 2.18 -3.97
C GLN A 39 3.94 0.69 -3.85
N SER A 40 4.56 0.02 -2.88
CA SER A 40 4.31 -1.39 -2.62
C SER A 40 2.85 -1.65 -2.26
N LEU A 41 2.30 -0.88 -1.30
CA LEU A 41 0.92 -1.03 -0.85
C LEU A 41 -0.08 -0.70 -1.95
N GLN A 42 0.13 0.40 -2.68
CA GLN A 42 -0.76 0.80 -3.76
C GLN A 42 -0.85 -0.26 -4.86
N LEU A 43 0.29 -0.80 -5.31
CA LEU A 43 0.32 -1.85 -6.33
C LEU A 43 -0.33 -3.14 -5.83
N TYR A 44 -0.13 -3.48 -4.56
CA TYR A 44 -0.79 -4.62 -3.94
C TYR A 44 -2.32 -4.47 -3.97
N LEU A 45 -2.85 -3.33 -3.52
CA LEU A 45 -4.29 -3.08 -3.49
C LEU A 45 -4.90 -3.10 -4.91
N LYS A 46 -4.19 -2.54 -5.90
CA LYS A 46 -4.60 -2.62 -7.32
C LYS A 46 -4.64 -4.07 -7.82
N ALA A 47 -3.65 -4.88 -7.46
CA ALA A 47 -3.66 -6.30 -7.78
C ALA A 47 -4.86 -7.01 -7.12
N MET A 48 -5.19 -6.67 -5.87
CA MET A 48 -6.35 -7.25 -5.19
C MET A 48 -7.68 -6.90 -5.87
N LEU A 49 -7.84 -5.66 -6.35
CA LEU A 49 -9.01 -5.27 -7.14
C LEU A 49 -9.09 -6.05 -8.46
N LEU A 50 -7.98 -6.18 -9.19
CA LEU A 50 -7.94 -7.01 -10.42
C LEU A 50 -8.31 -8.47 -10.14
N LYS A 51 -7.83 -9.04 -9.03
CA LYS A 51 -8.13 -10.42 -8.64
C LYS A 51 -9.62 -10.62 -8.39
N LEU A 52 -10.34 -9.58 -7.96
CA LEU A 52 -11.79 -9.57 -7.81
C LEU A 52 -12.54 -9.28 -9.12
N GLY A 53 -11.84 -9.15 -10.25
CA GLY A 53 -12.45 -8.85 -11.55
C GLY A 53 -12.81 -7.38 -11.76
N LEU A 54 -12.29 -6.48 -10.94
CA LEU A 54 -12.56 -5.05 -11.02
C LEU A 54 -11.46 -4.31 -11.78
N GLU A 55 -11.83 -3.25 -12.48
CA GLU A 55 -10.86 -2.24 -12.91
C GLU A 55 -10.52 -1.33 -11.73
N TYR A 56 -9.24 -0.99 -11.57
CA TYR A 56 -8.81 -0.02 -10.57
C TYR A 56 -8.69 1.39 -11.19
N PRO A 57 -9.10 2.45 -10.48
CA PRO A 57 -8.94 3.81 -10.98
C PRO A 57 -7.47 4.19 -11.11
N ARG A 58 -7.16 5.11 -12.03
CA ARG A 58 -5.85 5.77 -12.13
C ARG A 58 -5.67 6.78 -10.99
N THR A 59 -5.59 6.27 -9.77
CA THR A 59 -5.38 7.02 -8.53
C THR A 59 -4.14 6.52 -7.79
N HIS A 60 -3.61 7.40 -6.95
CA HIS A 60 -2.58 7.08 -5.97
C HIS A 60 -3.12 7.06 -4.54
N SER A 61 -4.42 7.29 -4.35
CA SER A 61 -5.02 7.22 -3.01
C SER A 61 -5.19 5.77 -2.57
N ILE A 62 -4.45 5.41 -1.51
CA ILE A 62 -4.63 4.17 -0.76
C ILE A 62 -6.05 4.13 -0.19
N ARG A 63 -6.53 5.25 0.33
CA ARG A 63 -7.87 5.36 0.94
C ARG A 63 -8.96 4.98 -0.07
N ARG A 64 -8.91 5.54 -1.28
CA ARG A 64 -9.87 5.21 -2.35
C ARG A 64 -9.79 3.75 -2.79
N LEU A 65 -8.59 3.17 -2.88
CA LEU A 65 -8.42 1.75 -3.25
C LEU A 65 -9.03 0.83 -2.19
N MET A 66 -8.86 1.15 -0.90
CA MET A 66 -9.46 0.39 0.19
C MET A 66 -10.97 0.55 0.27
N GLU A 67 -11.51 1.74 0.00
CA GLU A 67 -12.96 1.96 -0.11
C GLU A 67 -13.57 1.07 -1.19
N LEU A 68 -12.94 0.98 -2.37
CA LEU A 68 -13.40 0.08 -3.44
C LEU A 68 -13.36 -1.40 -3.02
N LEU A 69 -12.34 -1.81 -2.27
CA LEU A 69 -12.28 -3.17 -1.72
C LEU A 69 -13.42 -3.41 -0.71
N TYR A 70 -13.75 -2.42 0.12
CA TYR A 70 -14.89 -2.49 1.03
C TYR A 70 -16.22 -2.55 0.29
N GLU A 71 -16.42 -1.73 -0.76
CA GLU A 71 -17.63 -1.73 -1.58
C GLU A 71 -17.93 -3.12 -2.19
N VAL A 72 -16.90 -3.94 -2.43
CA VAL A 72 -17.06 -5.27 -3.05
C VAL A 72 -17.07 -6.42 -2.05
N LYS A 73 -16.34 -6.32 -0.94
CA LYS A 73 -16.27 -7.40 0.06
C LYS A 73 -17.19 -7.18 1.25
N GLU A 74 -17.62 -5.94 1.50
CA GLU A 74 -18.48 -5.53 2.62
C GLU A 74 -17.97 -6.01 4.00
N ARG A 75 -16.65 -6.06 4.16
CA ARG A 75 -15.97 -6.51 5.38
C ARG A 75 -15.62 -5.34 6.27
N GLU A 76 -16.25 -5.26 7.45
CA GLU A 76 -16.01 -4.20 8.44
C GLU A 76 -14.55 -4.12 8.89
N GLU A 77 -13.79 -5.21 8.78
CA GLU A 77 -12.35 -5.22 9.02
C GLU A 77 -11.61 -4.21 8.12
N ILE A 78 -12.07 -3.99 6.87
CA ILE A 78 -11.48 -3.01 5.95
C ILE A 78 -11.72 -1.58 6.46
N LYS A 79 -12.94 -1.29 6.93
CA LYS A 79 -13.27 0.01 7.54
C LYS A 79 -12.48 0.25 8.82
N ALA A 80 -12.33 -0.78 9.66
CA ALA A 80 -11.54 -0.69 10.89
C ALA A 80 -10.07 -0.36 10.60
N LEU A 81 -9.48 -0.91 9.54
CA LEU A 81 -8.12 -0.55 9.12
C LEU A 81 -8.02 0.92 8.69
N LEU A 82 -8.98 1.41 7.90
CA LEU A 82 -9.01 2.81 7.42
C LEU A 82 -9.11 3.83 8.56
N SER A 83 -9.86 3.52 9.61
CA SER A 83 -10.00 4.39 10.78
C SER A 83 -8.79 4.28 11.71
N THR A 84 -8.37 3.06 12.03
CA THR A 84 -7.27 2.77 12.97
C THR A 84 -5.94 3.33 12.48
N PHE A 85 -5.65 3.18 11.18
CA PHE A 85 -4.39 3.61 10.57
C PHE A 85 -4.54 4.89 9.73
N SER A 86 -5.54 5.70 10.03
CA SER A 86 -5.87 6.90 9.25
C SER A 86 -4.69 7.87 9.10
N VAL A 87 -3.87 8.03 10.15
CA VAL A 87 -2.68 8.90 10.17
C VAL A 87 -1.55 8.32 9.34
N GLU A 88 -1.27 7.02 9.47
CA GLU A 88 -0.21 6.33 8.73
C GLU A 88 -0.53 6.22 7.24
N ILE A 89 -1.80 5.98 6.90
CA ILE A 89 -2.27 6.02 5.51
C ILE A 89 -2.07 7.41 4.93
N GLY A 90 -2.40 8.47 5.67
CA GLY A 90 -2.13 9.85 5.25
C GLY A 90 -0.63 10.10 5.01
N ALA A 91 0.23 9.66 5.94
CA ALA A 91 1.67 9.79 5.80
C ALA A 91 2.25 9.02 4.60
N LEU A 92 1.72 7.84 4.30
CA LEU A 92 2.09 7.08 3.10
C LEU A 92 1.65 7.82 1.83
N GLU A 93 0.40 8.27 1.75
CA GLU A 93 -0.12 9.04 0.62
C GLU A 93 0.68 10.35 0.41
N ASP A 94 1.08 11.01 1.50
CA ASP A 94 1.97 12.17 1.47
C ASP A 94 3.33 11.80 0.90
N ALA A 95 3.95 10.67 1.29
CA ALA A 95 5.26 10.25 0.80
C ALA A 95 5.32 10.12 -0.74
N TYR A 96 4.20 9.79 -1.39
CA TYR A 96 4.06 9.79 -2.85
C TYR A 96 4.06 11.20 -3.47
N ILE A 97 3.50 12.18 -2.77
CA ILE A 97 3.41 13.58 -3.20
C ILE A 97 4.71 14.32 -2.86
N THR A 98 5.23 14.15 -1.64
CA THR A 98 6.34 14.92 -1.07
C THR A 98 7.69 14.54 -1.65
N SER A 99 7.87 13.31 -2.16
CA SER A 99 9.09 12.92 -2.89
C SER A 99 9.38 13.80 -4.12
N ARG A 100 8.38 14.57 -4.59
CA ARG A 100 8.49 15.46 -5.74
C ARG A 100 8.62 16.95 -5.39
N TYR A 101 8.37 17.37 -4.14
CA TYR A 101 8.25 18.80 -3.83
C TYR A 101 8.90 19.25 -2.51
N ILE A 102 8.86 18.47 -1.42
CA ILE A 102 9.42 18.85 -0.11
C ILE A 102 9.83 17.58 0.64
N ALA A 103 11.12 17.43 0.95
CA ALA A 103 11.59 16.28 1.72
C ALA A 103 11.03 16.30 3.15
N ARG A 104 10.21 15.30 3.51
CA ARG A 104 9.87 15.00 4.91
C ARG A 104 10.94 14.08 5.48
N ALA A 105 11.56 14.49 6.58
CA ALA A 105 12.38 13.59 7.37
C ALA A 105 11.48 12.65 8.19
N TYR A 106 11.80 11.37 8.19
CA TYR A 106 11.17 10.35 9.03
C TYR A 106 12.19 9.85 10.05
N SER A 107 11.75 9.59 11.28
CA SER A 107 12.57 8.87 12.26
C SER A 107 12.58 7.35 11.99
N PRO A 108 13.56 6.60 12.55
CA PRO A 108 13.55 5.14 12.51
C PRO A 108 12.25 4.54 13.06
N GLU A 109 11.69 5.13 14.12
CA GLU A 109 10.45 4.67 14.75
C GLU A 109 9.24 4.91 13.84
N GLU A 110 9.18 6.08 13.19
CA GLU A 110 8.13 6.41 12.23
C GLU A 110 8.14 5.44 11.05
N ILE A 111 9.29 5.22 10.41
CA ILE A 111 9.35 4.35 9.23
C ILE A 111 9.03 2.89 9.58
N MET A 112 9.48 2.41 10.74
CA MET A 112 9.15 1.07 11.21
C MET A 112 7.66 0.94 11.54
N ARG A 113 7.01 2.00 12.02
CA ARG A 113 5.55 2.04 12.19
C ARG A 113 4.83 1.96 10.86
N LEU A 114 5.26 2.73 9.85
CA LEU A 114 4.68 2.68 8.50
C LEU A 114 4.84 1.28 7.88
N LYS A 115 6.02 0.66 8.00
CA LYS A 115 6.26 -0.70 7.50
C LYS A 115 5.30 -1.71 8.12
N ARG A 116 5.11 -1.68 9.45
CA ARG A 116 4.15 -2.56 10.14
C ARG A 116 2.72 -2.36 9.66
N VAL A 117 2.30 -1.11 9.44
CA VAL A 117 0.96 -0.80 8.91
C VAL A 117 0.78 -1.37 7.50
N VAL A 118 1.79 -1.23 6.63
CA VAL A 118 1.75 -1.83 5.28
C VAL A 118 1.63 -3.35 5.34
N GLU A 119 2.43 -4.02 6.18
CA GLU A 119 2.36 -5.48 6.38
C GLU A 119 0.98 -5.92 6.87
N GLU A 120 0.41 -5.21 7.86
CA GLU A 120 -0.91 -5.54 8.42
C GLU A 120 -2.04 -5.35 7.40
N LEU A 121 -2.01 -4.23 6.66
CA LEU A 121 -2.96 -3.96 5.58
C LEU A 121 -2.91 -5.07 4.52
N MET A 122 -1.73 -5.44 4.04
CA MET A 122 -1.57 -6.51 3.06
C MET A 122 -2.04 -7.86 3.59
N ASN A 123 -1.73 -8.18 4.85
CA ASN A 123 -2.13 -9.44 5.47
C ASN A 123 -3.65 -9.57 5.57
N VAL A 124 -4.33 -8.55 6.11
CA VAL A 124 -5.79 -8.58 6.29
C VAL A 124 -6.51 -8.58 4.95
N ILE A 125 -6.12 -7.69 4.02
CA ILE A 125 -6.73 -7.65 2.69
C ILE A 125 -6.50 -8.97 1.95
N GLY A 126 -5.28 -9.54 2.03
CA GLY A 126 -4.97 -10.82 1.41
C GLY A 126 -5.86 -11.96 1.90
N LYS A 127 -6.14 -12.01 3.21
CA LYS A 127 -7.07 -12.97 3.80
C LYS A 127 -8.51 -12.77 3.30
N ILE A 128 -8.97 -11.53 3.22
CA ILE A 128 -10.34 -11.19 2.77
C ILE A 128 -10.55 -11.51 1.28
N VAL A 129 -9.54 -11.23 0.46
CA VAL A 129 -9.60 -11.45 -1.00
C VAL A 129 -9.34 -12.91 -1.36
N GLY A 130 -8.58 -13.64 -0.53
CA GLY A 130 -8.34 -15.08 -0.68
C GLY A 130 -9.50 -15.97 -0.26
N GLN A 131 -10.50 -15.43 0.45
CA GLN A 131 -11.80 -16.05 0.74
C GLN A 131 -12.75 -15.82 -0.44
#